data_AF-A0A6B0WSC7-F1
#
_entry.id   AF-A0A6B0WSC7-F1
#
_cell.length_a   1.000
_cell.length_b   1.000
_cell.length_c   1.000
_cell.angle_alpha   90.00
_cell.angle_beta   90.00
_cell.angle_gamma   90.00
#
_symmetry.space_group_name_H-M   'P 1'
#
loop_
_entity.id
_entity.type
_entity.pdbx_description
1 polymer ?
#
loop_
_entity_poly.entity_id
_entity_poly.type
_entity_poly.pdbx_seq_one_letter_code
_entity_poly.pdbx_strand_id
1 'polypeptide(L)' 'MGSELFFPEIGDHKRAQAARQVCAGCKVRENCLADALATGTQHGVWGGLSVRERRRLRARSSTPTAA' A
#
# COMPACT_ATOMS: atom_id res chain seq x y z
N MET A 1 -8.57 -13.77 -12.16
CA MET A 1 -7.94 -13.46 -10.86
C MET A 1 -8.16 -11.98 -10.57
N GLY A 2 -9.08 -11.65 -9.67
CA GLY A 2 -9.69 -10.32 -9.57
C GLY A 2 -8.83 -9.29 -8.85
N SER A 3 -8.68 -8.11 -9.47
CA SER A 3 -8.12 -6.90 -8.86
C SER A 3 -8.87 -6.50 -7.57
N GLU A 4 -10.12 -6.95 -7.38
CA GLU A 4 -10.92 -6.75 -6.16
C GLU A 4 -10.25 -7.17 -4.85
N LEU A 5 -9.28 -8.09 -4.88
CA LEU A 5 -8.51 -8.43 -3.68
C LEU A 5 -7.67 -7.23 -3.20
N PHE A 6 -7.06 -6.51 -4.13
CA PHE A 6 -6.20 -5.36 -3.85
C PHE A 6 -6.97 -4.05 -3.73
N PHE A 7 -8.24 -4.02 -4.12
CA PHE A 7 -9.14 -2.88 -3.95
C PHE A 7 -10.35 -3.29 -3.08
N PRO A 8 -10.12 -3.58 -1.78
CA PRO A 8 -11.20 -3.94 -0.87
C PRO A 8 -12.18 -2.77 -0.69
N GLU A 9 -13.44 -3.09 -0.46
CA GLU A 9 -14.44 -2.11 -0.06
C GLU A 9 -14.10 -1.50 1.30
N ILE A 10 -14.65 -0.30 1.57
CA ILE A 10 -14.41 0.40 2.83
C ILE A 10 -14.95 -0.45 3.99
N GLY A 11 -14.04 -0.89 4.88
CA GLY A 11 -14.40 -1.75 6.01
C GLY A 11 -14.14 -3.24 5.80
N ASP A 12 -13.77 -3.68 4.59
CA ASP A 12 -13.42 -5.09 4.34
C ASP A 12 -11.97 -5.39 4.76
N HIS A 13 -11.80 -5.55 6.07
CA HIS A 13 -10.51 -5.88 6.68
C HIS A 13 -10.00 -7.28 6.27
N LYS A 14 -10.91 -8.21 5.93
CA LYS A 14 -10.55 -9.58 5.54
C LYS A 14 -9.87 -9.59 4.17
N ARG A 15 -10.45 -8.91 3.18
CA ARG A 15 -9.82 -8.75 1.86
C ARG A 15 -8.52 -7.96 1.95
N ALA A 16 -8.50 -6.89 2.74
CA ALA A 16 -7.27 -6.14 2.97
C ALA A 16 -6.16 -7.01 3.57
N GLN A 17 -6.48 -7.89 4.54
CA GLN A 17 -5.51 -8.84 5.10
C GLN A 17 -5.04 -9.86 4.06
N ALA A 18 -5.95 -10.44 3.28
CA ALA A 18 -5.60 -11.40 2.24
C ALA A 18 -4.68 -10.78 1.18
N ALA A 19 -4.93 -9.53 0.76
CA ALA A 19 -4.03 -8.79 -0.12
C ALA A 19 -2.62 -8.63 0.46
N ARG A 20 -2.52 -8.34 1.77
CA ARG A 20 -1.22 -8.24 2.47
C ARG A 20 -0.46 -9.56 2.44
N GLN A 21 -1.16 -10.69 2.63
CA GLN A 21 -0.55 -12.01 2.56
C GLN A 21 0.01 -12.31 1.17
N VAL A 22 -0.72 -11.94 0.11
CA VAL A 22 -0.21 -12.04 -1.26
C VAL A 22 1.01 -11.16 -1.47
N CYS A 23 1.00 -9.93 -0.96
CA CYS A 23 2.16 -9.05 -1.04
C CYS A 23 3.39 -9.57 -0.29
N ALA A 24 3.24 -10.43 0.73
CA ALA A 24 4.37 -10.94 1.51
C ALA A 24 5.34 -11.81 0.69
N GLY A 25 4.83 -12.53 -0.33
CA GLY A 25 5.65 -13.31 -1.27
C GLY A 25 6.00 -12.57 -2.57
N CYS A 26 5.64 -11.30 -2.69
CA CYS A 26 5.78 -10.57 -3.95
C CYS A 26 7.17 -9.94 -4.08
N LYS A 27 7.95 -10.38 -5.08
CA LYS A 27 9.31 -9.87 -5.35
C LYS A 27 9.38 -8.37 -5.70
N VAL A 28 8.29 -7.79 -6.19
CA VAL A 28 8.22 -6.36 -6.57
C VAL A 28 7.53 -5.52 -5.51
N ARG A 29 7.34 -6.03 -4.29
CA ARG A 29 6.63 -5.34 -3.21
C ARG A 29 7.18 -3.93 -2.96
N GLU A 30 8.51 -3.78 -2.97
CA GLU A 30 9.19 -2.51 -2.70
C GLU A 30 8.99 -1.51 -3.84
N ASN A 31 9.21 -1.92 -5.09
CA ASN A 31 8.94 -1.07 -6.26
C ASN A 31 7.46 -0.66 -6.32
N CYS A 32 6.54 -1.61 -6.13
CA CYS A 32 5.10 -1.36 -6.09
C CYS A 32 4.72 -0.34 -4.99
N LEU A 33 5.37 -0.42 -3.83
CA LEU A 33 5.18 0.56 -2.76
C LEU A 33 5.74 1.93 -3.16
N ALA A 34 6.94 1.97 -3.72
CA ALA A 34 7.59 3.21 -4.15
C ALA A 34 6.74 3.93 -5.21
N ASP A 35 6.23 3.22 -6.22
CA ASP A 35 5.31 3.75 -7.22
C ASP A 35 4.04 4.32 -6.58
N ALA A 36 3.43 3.59 -5.65
CA ALA A 36 2.21 4.02 -4.96
C ALA A 36 2.46 5.23 -4.01
N LEU A 37 3.69 5.39 -3.53
CA LEU A 37 4.12 6.53 -2.74
C LEU A 37 4.43 7.75 -3.63
N ALA A 38 5.04 7.54 -4.80
CA ALA A 38 5.32 8.60 -5.77
C ALA A 38 4.05 9.17 -6.40
N THR A 39 3.12 8.30 -6.81
CA THR A 39 1.89 8.67 -7.52
C THR A 39 0.77 9.20 -6.62
N GLY A 40 0.89 9.10 -5.30
CA GLY A 40 -0.19 9.58 -4.43
C GLY A 40 -1.40 8.64 -4.29
N THR A 41 -1.37 7.41 -4.81
CA THR A 41 -2.58 6.56 -4.92
C THR A 41 -3.36 6.47 -3.61
N GLN A 42 -4.67 6.76 -3.64
CA GLN A 42 -5.49 6.89 -2.43
C GLN A 42 -6.43 5.71 -2.18
N HIS A 43 -6.36 4.66 -2.99
CA HIS A 43 -7.20 3.47 -2.87
C HIS A 43 -6.39 2.18 -2.94
N GLY A 44 -6.93 1.11 -2.37
CA GLY A 44 -6.35 -0.23 -2.42
C GLY A 44 -5.13 -0.47 -1.53
N VAL A 45 -4.64 -1.71 -1.59
CA VAL A 45 -3.46 -2.23 -0.91
C VAL A 45 -2.31 -2.29 -1.92
N TRP A 46 -1.23 -1.55 -1.63
CA TRP A 46 -0.06 -1.45 -2.49
C TRP A 46 1.19 -1.80 -1.69
N GLY A 47 2.03 -2.70 -2.21
CA GLY A 47 3.22 -3.17 -1.49
C GLY A 47 2.92 -3.76 -0.10
N GLY A 48 1.72 -4.32 0.10
CA GLY A 48 1.27 -4.84 1.39
C GLY A 48 0.80 -3.78 2.39
N LEU A 49 0.59 -2.54 1.95
CA LEU A 49 0.16 -1.43 2.79
C LEU A 49 -1.16 -0.85 2.30
N SER A 50 -2.09 -0.66 3.24
CA SER A 50 -3.32 0.10 3.01
C SER A 50 -3.03 1.59 2.82
N VAL A 51 -4.00 2.31 2.30
CA VAL A 51 -3.97 3.78 2.15
C VAL A 51 -3.59 4.48 3.46
N ARG A 52 -4.17 4.04 4.59
CA ARG A 52 -3.89 4.62 5.91
C ARG A 52 -2.44 4.40 6.33
N GLU A 53 -1.89 3.22 6.08
CA GLU A 53 -0.50 2.91 6.40
C GLU A 53 0.48 3.67 5.49
N ARG A 54 0.18 3.77 4.19
CA ARG A 54 0.98 4.59 3.25
C ARG A 54 0.96 6.07 3.61
N ARG A 55 -0.17 6.61 4.08
CA ARG A 55 -0.23 8.00 4.58
C ARG A 55 0.65 8.20 5.81
N ARG A 56 0.64 7.24 6.76
CA ARG A 56 1.54 7.29 7.93
C ARG A 56 3.01 7.19 7.53
N LEU A 57 3.34 6.34 6.55
CA LEU A 57 4.70 6.26 6.01
C LEU A 57 5.12 7.57 5.36
N ARG A 58 4.32 8.16 4.46
CA ARG A 58 4.61 9.48 3.88
C ARG A 58 4.83 10.56 4.95
N ALA A 59 3.98 10.59 5.99
CA ALA A 59 4.11 11.54 7.08
C ALA A 59 5.36 11.34 7.95
N ARG A 60 5.92 10.11 8.00
CA ARG A 60 7.20 9.82 8.69
C ARG A 60 8.40 10.05 7.78
N SER A 61 8.25 9.82 6.48
CA SER A 61 9.26 10.05 5.45
C SER A 61 9.42 11.53 5.11
N SER A 62 8.44 12.39 5.44
CA SER A 62 8.62 13.83 5.57
C SER A 62 9.43 14.17 6.83
N THR A 63 10.64 13.60 6.92
CA THR A 63 11.75 14.38 7.44
C THR A 63 12.01 15.42 6.34
N PRO A 64 12.00 16.74 6.64
CA PRO A 64 12.46 17.72 5.67
C PRO A 64 13.85 17.26 5.23
N THR A 65 14.08 17.18 3.93
CA THR A 65 15.43 17.07 3.41
C THR A 65 16.19 18.25 3.99
N ALA A 66 17.04 17.99 4.99
CA ALA A 66 18.09 18.88 5.38
C ALA A 66 19.22 18.60 4.38
N ALA A 67 19.34 19.47 3.38
CA ALA A 67 20.57 19.84 2.67
C ALA A 67 20.24 20.99 1.73
#